data_AF-A0A1F5LDU9-F1
#
_entry.id   AF-A0A1F5LDU9-F1
#
_cell.length_a   1.000
_cell.length_b   1.000
_cell.length_c   1.000
_cell.angle_alpha   90.00
_cell.angle_beta   90.00
_cell.angle_gamma   90.00
#
_symmetry.space_group_name_H-M   'P 1'
#
loop_
_entity.id
_entity.type
_entity.pdbx_description
1 polymer ?
#
loop_
_entity_poly.entity_id
_entity_poly.type
_entity_poly.pdbx_seq_one_letter_code
_entity_poly.pdbx_strand_id
1 'polypeptide(L)'
;MSYFIADMNRIKMNIRTGKDPISMQVFNKALKSIAAGVTLDTNEDPAKNIIGIVQRSVGVFNYLNYPELRPHFDAARAALQKEFEYADKYMPELKGILAIWKEFEPAFYDQIVKHSQNFLKTRIGLVHQKFPLGGISDDIVSKVVYEAEQLKKAVDQIAFKL
;
A
#
# COMPACT_ATOMS: atom_id res chain seq x y z
N MET A 1 22.11 0.88 -10.84
CA MET A 1 20.75 0.67 -11.38
C MET A 1 19.80 0.63 -10.19
N SER A 2 18.87 1.59 -10.06
CA SER A 2 18.17 1.82 -8.80
C SER A 2 17.17 0.66 -8.51
N TYR A 3 17.35 -0.01 -7.38
CA TYR A 3 16.45 -1.05 -6.87
C TYR A 3 15.03 -0.53 -6.55
N PHE A 4 14.80 0.78 -6.70
CA PHE A 4 13.57 1.48 -6.33
C PHE A 4 12.37 1.13 -7.23
N ILE A 5 12.59 0.87 -8.53
CA ILE A 5 11.50 0.60 -9.49
C ILE A 5 10.94 -0.83 -9.33
N ALA A 6 11.82 -1.83 -9.22
CA ALA A 6 11.43 -3.23 -9.04
C ALA A 6 10.65 -3.43 -7.73
N ASP A 7 11.10 -2.79 -6.64
CA ASP A 7 10.40 -2.82 -5.36
C ASP A 7 9.02 -2.14 -5.44
N MET A 8 8.91 -1.01 -6.14
CA MET A 8 7.65 -0.29 -6.29
C MET A 8 6.62 -1.12 -7.06
N ASN A 9 7.03 -1.79 -8.13
CA ASN A 9 6.15 -2.66 -8.91
C ASN A 9 5.67 -3.87 -8.10
N ARG A 10 6.55 -4.45 -7.27
CA ARG A 10 6.15 -5.51 -6.33
C ARG A 10 5.12 -5.03 -5.31
N ILE A 11 5.30 -3.84 -4.74
CA ILE A 11 4.34 -3.25 -3.79
C ILE A 11 3.00 -2.99 -4.47
N LYS A 12 2.99 -2.42 -5.69
CA LYS A 12 1.77 -2.22 -6.49
C LYS A 12 1.02 -3.53 -6.72
N MET A 13 1.75 -4.59 -7.10
CA MET A 13 1.17 -5.92 -7.32
C MET A 13 0.58 -6.51 -6.03
N ASN A 14 1.30 -6.43 -4.91
CA ASN A 14 0.81 -6.94 -3.63
C ASN A 14 -0.48 -6.22 -3.22
N ILE A 15 -0.50 -4.88 -3.29
CA ILE A 15 -1.69 -4.07 -2.99
C ILE A 15 -2.88 -4.48 -3.89
N ARG A 16 -2.66 -4.60 -5.21
CA ARG A 16 -3.72 -5.00 -6.16
C ARG A 16 -4.25 -6.42 -5.95
N THR A 17 -3.43 -7.31 -5.39
CA THR A 17 -3.79 -8.71 -5.14
C THR A 17 -4.24 -8.96 -3.69
N GLY A 18 -4.42 -7.90 -2.89
CA GLY A 18 -4.83 -8.02 -1.48
C GLY A 18 -3.80 -8.69 -0.59
N LYS A 19 -2.51 -8.59 -0.95
CA LYS A 19 -1.38 -9.11 -0.17
C LYS A 19 -0.66 -7.98 0.55
N ASP A 20 -0.17 -8.26 1.75
CA ASP A 20 0.65 -7.33 2.50
C ASP A 20 1.95 -6.98 1.73
N PRO A 21 2.34 -5.69 1.65
CA PRO A 21 3.62 -5.25 1.07
C PRO A 21 4.85 -5.87 1.74
N ILE A 22 4.76 -6.20 3.03
CA ILE A 22 5.78 -6.94 3.80
C ILE A 22 5.10 -7.91 4.76
N SER A 23 5.62 -9.14 4.84
CA SER A 23 5.10 -10.13 5.78
C SER A 23 5.32 -9.72 7.23
N MET A 24 4.40 -10.17 8.10
CA MET A 24 4.48 -9.91 9.55
C MET A 24 5.79 -10.42 10.16
N GLN A 25 6.27 -11.59 9.73
CA GLN A 25 7.50 -12.20 10.23
C GLN A 25 8.72 -11.34 9.91
N VAL A 26 8.83 -10.83 8.67
CA VAL A 26 9.96 -9.98 8.26
C VAL A 26 9.90 -8.64 8.99
N PHE A 27 8.70 -8.05 9.13
CA PHE A 27 8.52 -6.80 9.87
C PHE A 27 8.93 -6.94 11.34
N ASN A 28 8.46 -8.00 12.02
CA ASN A 28 8.82 -8.26 13.42
C ASN A 28 10.31 -8.57 13.60
N LYS A 29 10.95 -9.23 12.63
CA LYS A 29 12.40 -9.44 12.64
C LYS A 29 13.14 -8.11 12.59
N ALA A 30 12.73 -7.20 11.70
CA ALA A 30 13.32 -5.87 11.58
C ALA A 30 13.12 -5.05 12.87
N LEU A 31 11.93 -5.06 13.48
CA LEU A 31 11.70 -4.41 14.78
C LEU A 31 12.62 -4.94 15.89
N LYS A 32 12.88 -6.25 15.92
CA LYS A 32 13.84 -6.84 16.86
C LYS A 32 15.27 -6.38 16.59
N SER A 33 15.68 -6.30 15.32
CA SER A 33 17.00 -5.78 14.94
C SER A 33 17.18 -4.31 15.34
N ILE A 34 16.15 -3.47 15.11
CA ILE A 34 16.16 -2.06 15.53
C ILE A 34 16.28 -1.95 17.05
N ALA A 35 15.52 -2.76 17.80
CA ALA A 35 15.59 -2.77 19.27
C ALA A 35 16.96 -3.24 19.80
N ALA A 36 17.72 -4.00 19.01
CA ALA A 36 19.07 -4.43 19.34
C ALA A 36 20.15 -3.44 18.88
N GLY A 37 19.76 -2.27 18.35
CA GLY A 37 20.69 -1.25 17.85
C GLY A 37 21.40 -1.65 16.56
N VAL A 38 20.85 -2.58 15.78
CA VAL A 38 21.44 -2.98 14.50
C VAL A 38 21.18 -1.91 13.45
N THR A 39 22.26 -1.32 12.95
CA THR A 39 22.25 -0.27 11.94
C THR A 39 23.17 -0.67 10.81
N LEU A 40 22.75 -0.37 9.58
CA LEU A 40 23.57 -0.65 8.40
C LEU A 40 23.57 0.59 7.50
N ASP A 41 24.73 0.93 6.94
CA ASP A 41 24.82 2.02 5.96
C ASP A 41 24.26 1.65 4.58
N THR A 42 23.67 0.45 4.46
CA THR A 42 23.16 -0.12 3.22
C THR A 42 21.62 -0.13 3.18
N ASN A 43 21.07 -0.58 2.05
CA ASN A 43 19.64 -0.87 1.89
C ASN A 43 19.16 -2.04 2.78
N GLU A 44 20.03 -2.67 3.56
CA GLU A 44 19.65 -3.73 4.51
C GLU A 44 19.30 -3.17 5.89
N ASP A 45 19.44 -1.85 6.08
CA ASP A 45 19.07 -1.20 7.32
C ASP A 45 17.59 -1.52 7.68
N PRO A 46 17.34 -2.13 8.84
CA PRO A 46 16.02 -2.61 9.19
C PRO A 46 15.02 -1.47 9.37
N ALA A 47 15.46 -0.30 9.85
CA ALA A 47 14.61 0.89 10.03
C ALA A 47 14.22 1.49 8.67
N LYS A 48 15.20 1.75 7.79
CA LYS A 48 14.95 2.27 6.43
C LYS A 48 14.06 1.33 5.63
N ASN A 49 14.23 0.01 5.79
CA ASN A 49 13.43 -0.97 5.08
C ASN A 49 11.96 -0.95 5.49
N ILE A 50 11.66 -1.06 6.79
CA ILE A 50 10.26 -1.13 7.22
C ILE A 50 9.54 0.19 6.99
N ILE A 51 10.17 1.33 7.26
CA ILE A 51 9.57 2.63 6.99
C ILE A 51 9.42 2.84 5.48
N GLY A 52 10.46 2.53 4.70
CA GLY A 52 10.42 2.69 3.26
C GLY A 52 9.31 1.88 2.59
N ILE A 53 8.96 0.68 3.10
CA ILE A 53 7.84 -0.11 2.57
C ILE A 53 6.50 0.52 2.93
N VAL A 54 6.35 0.99 4.17
CA VAL A 54 5.11 1.64 4.66
C VAL A 54 4.87 2.96 3.89
N GLN A 55 5.91 3.79 3.70
CA GLN A 55 5.87 5.01 2.87
C GLN A 55 5.54 4.71 1.42
N ARG A 56 6.19 3.71 0.80
CA ARG A 56 5.92 3.33 -0.59
C ARG A 56 4.48 2.86 -0.79
N SER A 57 3.89 2.22 0.21
CA SER A 57 2.48 1.80 0.17
C SER A 57 1.54 3.00 0.05
N VAL A 58 1.76 4.08 0.81
CA VAL A 58 1.05 5.36 0.64
C VAL A 58 1.33 5.96 -0.74
N GLY A 59 2.59 5.94 -1.17
CA GLY A 59 3.03 6.46 -2.46
C GLY A 59 2.30 5.84 -3.67
N VAL A 60 1.90 4.56 -3.59
CA VAL A 60 1.09 3.92 -4.63
C VAL A 60 -0.27 4.61 -4.80
N PHE A 61 -0.97 4.92 -3.71
CA PHE A 61 -2.27 5.59 -3.78
C PHE A 61 -2.13 7.05 -4.20
N ASN A 62 -1.08 7.74 -3.76
CA ASN A 62 -0.78 9.10 -4.24
C ASN A 62 -0.50 9.11 -5.74
N TYR A 63 0.23 8.11 -6.26
CA TYR A 63 0.47 7.95 -7.70
C TYR A 63 -0.83 7.67 -8.48
N LEU A 64 -1.72 6.81 -7.96
CA LEU A 64 -3.01 6.51 -8.61
C LEU A 64 -3.97 7.71 -8.63
N ASN A 65 -3.87 8.59 -7.64
CA ASN A 65 -4.67 9.81 -7.55
C ASN A 65 -3.95 11.05 -8.10
N TYR A 66 -2.77 10.88 -8.71
CA TYR A 66 -1.98 12.00 -9.22
C TYR A 66 -2.74 12.68 -10.38
N PRO A 67 -3.01 14.00 -10.32
CA PRO A 67 -3.93 14.67 -11.26
C PRO A 67 -3.62 14.45 -12.73
N GLU A 68 -2.33 14.35 -13.09
CA GLU A 68 -1.86 14.19 -14.45
C GLU A 68 -1.97 12.73 -14.94
N LEU A 69 -1.95 11.76 -14.03
CA LEU A 69 -2.08 10.33 -14.37
C LEU A 69 -3.51 9.83 -14.30
N ARG A 70 -4.34 10.52 -13.50
CA ARG A 70 -5.72 10.14 -13.25
C ARG A 70 -6.57 10.02 -14.53
N PRO A 71 -6.51 10.96 -15.49
CA PRO A 71 -7.29 10.85 -16.73
C PRO A 71 -6.95 9.60 -17.55
N HIS A 72 -5.69 9.18 -17.60
CA HIS A 72 -5.28 7.97 -18.31
C HIS A 72 -5.88 6.72 -17.68
N PHE A 73 -5.93 6.69 -16.35
CA PHE A 73 -6.49 5.59 -15.61
C PHE A 73 -8.02 5.52 -15.77
N ASP A 74 -8.71 6.66 -15.71
CA ASP A 74 -10.16 6.73 -15.94
C ASP A 74 -10.52 6.35 -17.39
N ALA A 75 -9.71 6.75 -18.37
CA ALA A 75 -9.88 6.34 -19.76
C ALA A 75 -9.74 4.82 -19.93
N ALA A 76 -8.76 4.18 -19.26
CA ALA A 76 -8.60 2.73 -19.30
C ALA A 76 -9.80 1.99 -18.68
N ARG A 77 -10.34 2.50 -17.56
CA ARG A 77 -11.56 1.96 -16.94
C ARG A 77 -12.77 2.08 -17.85
N ALA A 78 -12.96 3.26 -18.45
CA ALA A 78 -14.07 3.50 -19.38
C ALA A 78 -13.98 2.60 -20.62
N ALA A 79 -12.77 2.37 -21.15
CA ALA A 79 -12.56 1.45 -22.26
C ALA A 79 -12.94 0.02 -21.87
N LEU A 80 -12.49 -0.47 -20.71
CA LEU A 80 -12.85 -1.80 -20.23
C LEU A 80 -14.36 -1.97 -20.00
N GLN A 81 -15.02 -0.94 -19.46
CA GLN A 81 -16.48 -0.96 -19.31
C GLN A 81 -17.22 -1.07 -20.65
N LYS A 82 -16.72 -0.40 -21.71
CA LYS A 82 -17.28 -0.54 -23.06
C LYS A 82 -17.15 -1.96 -23.59
N GLU A 83 -16.03 -2.64 -23.32
CA GLU A 83 -15.87 -4.06 -23.68
C GLU A 83 -16.89 -4.94 -22.93
N PHE A 84 -17.16 -4.68 -21.65
CA PHE A 84 -18.22 -5.38 -20.92
C PHE A 84 -19.62 -5.10 -21.46
N GLU A 85 -19.90 -3.87 -21.87
CA GLU A 85 -21.16 -3.51 -22.53
C GLU A 85 -21.32 -4.23 -23.86
N TYR A 86 -20.26 -4.30 -24.66
CA TYR A 86 -20.24 -5.05 -25.91
C TYR A 86 -20.49 -6.54 -25.66
N ALA A 87 -19.76 -7.14 -24.72
CA ALA A 87 -19.91 -8.55 -24.35
C ALA A 87 -21.34 -8.86 -23.87
N ASP A 88 -21.91 -8.04 -22.98
CA ASP A 88 -23.27 -8.21 -22.48
C ASP A 88 -24.34 -8.19 -23.60
N LYS A 89 -24.09 -7.37 -24.63
CA LYS A 89 -25.03 -7.19 -25.74
C LYS A 89 -24.92 -8.29 -26.80
N TYR A 90 -23.71 -8.72 -27.12
CA TYR A 90 -23.44 -9.53 -28.31
C TYR A 90 -22.98 -10.96 -28.01
N MET A 91 -22.63 -11.30 -26.77
CA MET A 91 -22.19 -12.64 -26.36
C MET A 91 -23.20 -13.24 -25.38
N PRO A 92 -24.13 -14.10 -25.84
CA PRO A 92 -25.20 -14.65 -25.00
C PRO A 92 -24.71 -15.33 -23.71
N GLU A 93 -23.56 -16.00 -23.77
CA GLU A 93 -22.91 -16.67 -22.64
C GLU A 93 -22.37 -15.72 -21.57
N LEU A 94 -22.20 -14.43 -21.90
CA LEU A 94 -21.75 -13.38 -20.97
C LEU A 94 -22.88 -12.42 -20.59
N LYS A 95 -24.14 -12.81 -20.79
CA LYS A 95 -25.28 -11.95 -20.44
C LYS A 95 -25.28 -11.64 -18.94
N GLY A 96 -25.41 -10.36 -18.60
CA GLY A 96 -25.36 -9.84 -17.24
C GLY A 96 -23.96 -9.37 -16.79
N ILE A 97 -22.91 -9.59 -17.59
CA ILE A 97 -21.52 -9.27 -17.19
C ILE A 97 -21.32 -7.79 -16.88
N LEU A 98 -22.02 -6.89 -17.59
CA LEU A 98 -21.92 -5.45 -17.33
C LEU A 98 -22.47 -5.08 -15.93
N ALA A 99 -23.58 -5.70 -15.53
CA ALA A 99 -24.16 -5.47 -14.19
C ALA A 99 -23.21 -5.99 -13.11
N ILE A 100 -22.67 -7.19 -13.30
CA ILE A 100 -21.66 -7.78 -12.41
C ILE A 100 -20.44 -6.86 -12.30
N TRP A 101 -19.93 -6.34 -13.43
CA TRP A 101 -18.79 -5.44 -13.42
C TRP A 101 -19.05 -4.14 -12.65
N LYS A 102 -20.23 -3.53 -12.83
CA LYS A 102 -20.61 -2.29 -12.13
C LYS A 102 -20.70 -2.45 -10.61
N GLU A 103 -21.05 -3.65 -10.14
CA GLU A 103 -21.03 -3.98 -8.72
C GLU A 103 -19.62 -4.33 -8.24
N PHE A 104 -18.90 -5.14 -9.01
CA PHE A 104 -17.58 -5.64 -8.68
C PHE A 104 -16.51 -4.54 -8.62
N GLU A 105 -16.44 -3.65 -9.61
CA GLU A 105 -15.34 -2.71 -9.73
C GLU A 105 -15.21 -1.77 -8.51
N PRO A 106 -16.28 -1.10 -8.04
CA PRO A 106 -16.20 -0.28 -6.82
C PRO A 106 -15.83 -1.11 -5.60
N ALA A 107 -16.46 -2.28 -5.41
CA ALA A 107 -16.20 -3.16 -4.28
C ALA A 107 -14.74 -3.66 -4.26
N PHE A 108 -14.16 -3.92 -5.43
CA PHE A 108 -12.77 -4.29 -5.59
C PHE A 108 -11.82 -3.18 -5.12
N TYR A 109 -12.02 -1.94 -5.56
CA TYR A 109 -11.20 -0.82 -5.11
C TYR A 109 -11.36 -0.51 -3.63
N ASP A 110 -12.58 -0.56 -3.11
CA ASP A 110 -12.86 -0.40 -1.67
C ASP A 110 -12.13 -1.44 -0.84
N GLN A 111 -12.12 -2.70 -1.29
CA GLN A 111 -11.41 -3.78 -0.62
C GLN A 111 -9.89 -3.55 -0.62
N ILE A 112 -9.31 -3.07 -1.74
CA ILE A 112 -7.87 -2.73 -1.82
C ILE A 112 -7.52 -1.59 -0.87
N VAL A 113 -8.34 -0.53 -0.85
CA VAL A 113 -8.17 0.62 0.05
C VAL A 113 -8.23 0.15 1.51
N LYS A 114 -9.27 -0.58 1.88
CA LYS A 114 -9.47 -1.09 3.24
C LYS A 114 -8.33 -2.00 3.68
N HIS A 115 -7.89 -2.93 2.82
CA HIS A 115 -6.77 -3.81 3.10
C HIS A 115 -5.48 -3.00 3.35
N SER A 116 -5.20 -2.01 2.50
CA SER A 116 -3.98 -1.19 2.61
C SER A 116 -3.99 -0.29 3.84
N GLN A 117 -5.14 0.29 4.19
CA GLN A 117 -5.33 1.03 5.44
C GLN A 117 -5.11 0.14 6.66
N ASN A 118 -5.67 -1.08 6.66
CA ASN A 118 -5.49 -2.04 7.75
C ASN A 118 -4.03 -2.47 7.90
N PHE A 119 -3.34 -2.72 6.77
CA PHE A 119 -1.91 -3.00 6.77
C PHE A 119 -1.12 -1.88 7.46
N LEU A 120 -1.30 -0.61 7.03
CA LEU A 120 -0.62 0.53 7.64
C LEU A 120 -0.91 0.65 9.14
N LYS A 121 -2.20 0.65 9.52
CA LYS A 121 -2.63 0.75 10.93
C LYS A 121 -2.00 -0.34 11.79
N THR A 122 -1.96 -1.56 11.28
CA THR A 122 -1.35 -2.71 11.98
C THR A 122 0.15 -2.50 12.15
N ARG A 123 0.88 -2.10 11.10
CA ARG A 123 2.34 -1.92 11.16
C ARG A 123 2.74 -0.75 12.06
N ILE A 124 2.02 0.36 12.00
CA ILE A 124 2.21 1.51 12.90
C ILE A 124 1.91 1.10 14.35
N GLY A 125 0.82 0.37 14.58
CA GLY A 125 0.47 -0.15 15.90
C GLY A 125 1.57 -1.02 16.50
N LEU A 126 2.20 -1.87 15.70
CA LEU A 126 3.32 -2.72 16.15
C LEU A 126 4.57 -1.92 16.51
N VAL A 127 4.87 -0.84 15.78
CA VAL A 127 5.97 0.08 16.13
C VAL A 127 5.72 0.67 17.52
N HIS A 128 4.52 1.19 17.78
CA HIS A 128 4.20 1.81 19.08
C HIS A 128 4.14 0.80 20.22
N GLN A 129 3.67 -0.43 19.97
CA GLN A 129 3.71 -1.51 20.96
C GLN A 129 5.14 -1.89 21.32
N LYS A 130 6.05 -1.88 20.33
CA LYS A 130 7.46 -2.25 20.54
C LYS A 130 8.27 -1.13 21.19
N PHE A 131 7.96 0.13 20.86
CA PHE A 131 8.70 1.32 21.27
C PHE A 131 7.73 2.37 21.84
N PRO A 132 7.36 2.28 23.12
CA PRO A 132 6.46 3.25 23.74
C PRO A 132 7.15 4.63 23.88
N LEU A 133 6.39 5.70 23.66
CA LEU A 133 6.84 7.10 23.54
C LEU A 133 7.62 7.69 24.74
N GLY A 134 7.68 6.99 25.88
CA GLY A 134 8.20 7.51 27.16
C GLY A 134 9.55 6.97 27.63
N GLY A 135 10.27 6.18 26.82
CA GLY A 135 11.52 5.52 27.25
C GLY A 135 12.59 5.37 26.17
N ILE A 136 12.52 6.17 25.11
CA ILE A 136 13.40 6.01 23.95
C ILE A 136 14.62 6.90 24.11
N SER A 137 15.79 6.30 24.37
CA SER A 137 17.09 7.00 24.40
C SER A 137 17.89 6.84 23.10
N ASP A 138 17.42 5.98 22.19
CA ASP A 138 18.09 5.67 20.92
C ASP A 138 17.51 6.54 19.78
N ASP A 139 18.38 7.25 19.06
CA ASP A 139 18.03 8.16 17.97
C ASP A 139 17.27 7.46 16.83
N ILE A 140 17.61 6.21 16.55
CA ILE A 140 17.03 5.44 15.44
C ILE A 140 15.64 4.94 15.80
N VAL A 141 15.49 4.46 17.02
CA VAL A 141 14.17 4.11 17.55
C VAL A 141 13.27 5.34 17.55
N SER A 142 13.79 6.50 17.96
CA SER A 142 13.05 7.77 17.97
C SER A 142 12.60 8.17 16.56
N LYS A 143 13.49 8.04 15.57
CA LYS A 143 13.18 8.30 14.16
C LYS A 143 12.10 7.36 13.62
N VAL A 144 12.18 6.06 13.90
CA VAL A 144 11.18 5.08 13.45
C VAL A 144 9.81 5.39 14.03
N VAL A 145 9.74 5.73 15.32
CA VAL A 145 8.48 6.13 15.97
C VAL A 145 7.94 7.42 15.38
N TYR A 146 8.79 8.43 15.18
CA TYR A 146 8.40 9.69 14.55
C TYR A 146 7.84 9.48 13.14
N GLU A 147 8.53 8.70 12.30
CA GLU A 147 8.09 8.41 10.94
C GLU A 147 6.79 7.60 10.91
N ALA A 148 6.61 6.66 11.85
CA ALA A 148 5.34 5.93 12.02
C ALA A 148 4.17 6.87 12.37
N GLU A 149 4.39 7.88 13.22
CA GLU A 149 3.38 8.90 13.54
C GLU A 149 3.05 9.81 12.35
N GLN A 150 4.04 10.19 11.53
CA GLN A 150 3.74 10.92 10.28
C GLN A 150 2.94 10.06 9.30
N LEU A 151 3.25 8.77 9.21
CA LEU A 151 2.54 7.83 8.34
C LEU A 151 1.10 7.59 8.80
N LYS A 152 0.82 7.68 10.10
CA LYS A 152 -0.55 7.63 10.63
C LYS A 152 -1.44 8.72 10.03
N LYS A 153 -0.91 9.94 9.86
CA LYS A 153 -1.63 11.06 9.20
C LYS A 153 -1.85 10.81 7.71
N ALA A 154 -0.99 10.01 7.09
CA ALA A 154 -1.07 9.67 5.67
C ALA A 154 -2.01 8.49 5.38
N VAL A 155 -2.54 7.80 6.40
CA VAL A 155 -3.48 6.68 6.21
C VAL A 155 -4.73 7.14 5.45
N ASP A 156 -5.23 8.35 5.72
CA ASP A 156 -6.41 8.90 5.05
C ASP A 156 -6.14 9.29 3.59
N GLN A 157 -4.87 9.37 3.18
CA GLN A 157 -4.49 9.54 1.78
C GLN A 157 -4.63 8.23 0.99
N ILE A 158 -4.72 7.07 1.67
CA ILE A 158 -5.11 5.80 1.04
C ILE A 158 -6.60 5.87 0.76
N ALA A 159 -6.90 6.33 -0.45
CA ALA A 159 -8.22 6.34 -1.00
C ALA A 159 -8.14 6.06 -2.50
N PHE A 160 -9.24 5.60 -3.04
CA PHE A 160 -9.45 5.53 -4.47
C PHE A 160 -10.64 6.41 -4.80
N LYS A 161 -10.40 7.57 -5.40
CA LYS A 161 -11.48 8.50 -5.72
C LYS A 161 -12.18 7.96 -6.96
N LEU A 162 -13.37 7.37 -6.86
CA LEU A 162 -14.06 6.85 -8.05
C LEU A 162 -14.72 7.96 -8.86
#